data_AF-A0A1Y4LPU3-F1
#
_entry.id   AF-A0A1Y4LPU3-F1
#
_cell.length_a   1.000
_cell.length_b   1.000
_cell.length_c   1.000
_cell.angle_alpha   90.00
_cell.angle_beta   90.00
_cell.angle_gamma   90.00
#
_symmetry.space_group_name_H-M   'P 1'
#
loop_
_entity.id
_entity.type
_entity.pdbx_description
1 polymer ?
#
loop_
_entity_poly.entity_id
_entity_poly.type
_entity_poly.pdbx_seq_one_letter_code
_entity_poly.pdbx_strand_id
1 'polypeptide(L)' 'MMNRLMTTKDLEQATGIVRQTIYNHINRGWLDARMIGSRYDIAPGEAIQWAHWCWMRGGIDMYPPEAAEGFIKHFCI' A
#
# COMPACT_ATOMS: atom_id res chain seq x y z
N MET A 1 15.08 9.33 10.72
CA MET A 1 13.76 8.71 10.93
C MET A 1 13.82 7.27 10.43
N MET A 2 13.28 6.32 11.17
CA MET A 2 13.15 4.93 10.71
C MET A 2 11.88 4.84 9.88
N ASN A 3 12.01 4.74 8.55
CA ASN A 3 10.87 4.50 7.66
C ASN A 3 10.29 3.13 8.00
N ARG A 4 9.11 3.12 8.64
CA ARG A 4 8.38 1.89 8.92
C ARG A 4 7.89 1.29 7.60
N LEU A 5 8.19 0.01 7.36
CA LEU A 5 7.69 -0.74 6.20
C LEU A 5 6.23 -1.14 6.43
N MET A 6 5.43 -1.14 5.37
CA MET A 6 4.02 -1.56 5.38
C MET A 6 3.88 -3.03 5.02
N THR A 7 3.03 -3.76 5.72
CA THR A 7 2.61 -5.10 5.30
C THR A 7 1.42 -5.03 4.36
N THR A 8 1.10 -6.13 3.66
CA THR A 8 -0.13 -6.22 2.86
C THR A 8 -1.40 -6.05 3.70
N LYS A 9 -1.37 -6.37 5.00
CA LYS A 9 -2.47 -6.11 5.93
C LYS A 9 -2.61 -4.61 6.22
N ASP A 10 -1.51 -3.90 6.46
CA ASP A 10 -1.54 -2.45 6.67
C ASP A 10 -2.08 -1.74 5.41
N LEU A 11 -1.67 -2.21 4.23
CA LEU A 11 -2.14 -1.68 2.95
C LEU A 11 -3.64 -1.89 2.71
N GLU A 12 -4.16 -3.08 3.04
CA GLU A 12 -5.60 -3.39 2.97
C GLU A 12 -6.39 -2.47 3.90
N GLN A 13 -5.94 -2.29 5.14
CA GLN A 13 -6.59 -1.37 6.09
C GLN A 13 -6.51 0.08 5.63
N ALA A 14 -5.39 0.47 5.02
CA ALA A 14 -5.15 1.83 4.55
C ALA A 14 -5.96 2.19 3.29
N THR A 15 -6.23 1.22 2.41
CA THR A 15 -6.79 1.48 1.07
C THR A 15 -8.17 0.88 0.85
N GLY A 16 -8.61 -0.06 1.70
CA GLY A 16 -9.82 -0.85 1.47
C GLY A 16 -9.68 -1.91 0.36
N ILE A 17 -8.54 -1.99 -0.32
CA ILE A 17 -8.29 -3.01 -1.33
C ILE A 17 -8.06 -4.36 -0.64
N VAL A 18 -8.83 -5.37 -1.04
CA VAL A 18 -8.71 -6.74 -0.55
C VAL A 18 -7.29 -7.28 -0.74
N ARG A 19 -6.74 -7.94 0.29
CA ARG A 19 -5.37 -8.47 0.30
C ARG A 19 -5.01 -9.35 -0.90
N GLN A 20 -5.98 -10.09 -1.44
CA GLN A 20 -5.78 -10.90 -2.65
C GLN A 20 -5.40 -10.05 -3.87
N THR A 21 -6.03 -8.89 -4.04
CA THR A 21 -5.70 -7.95 -5.12
C THR A 21 -4.30 -7.37 -4.94
N ILE A 22 -3.92 -7.06 -3.69
CA ILE A 22 -2.56 -6.60 -3.35
C ILE A 22 -1.54 -7.67 -3.73
N TYR A 23 -1.73 -8.94 -3.35
CA TYR A 23 -0.84 -10.03 -3.76
C TYR A 23 -0.76 -10.18 -5.27
N ASN A 24 -1.89 -10.08 -5.98
CA ASN A 24 -1.92 -10.14 -7.43
C ASN A 24 -1.10 -9.00 -8.06
N HIS A 25 -1.16 -7.79 -7.51
CA HIS A 25 -0.40 -6.64 -8.00
C HIS A 25 1.10 -6.79 -7.72
N ILE A 26 1.49 -7.34 -6.57
CA ILE A 26 2.89 -7.70 -6.28
C ILE A 26 3.39 -8.75 -7.29
N ASN A 27 2.65 -9.84 -7.48
CA ASN A 27 3.03 -10.92 -8.39
C ASN A 27 3.11 -10.48 -9.87
N ARG A 28 2.38 -9.42 -10.24
CA ARG A 28 2.41 -8.82 -11.58
C ARG A 28 3.49 -7.73 -11.74
N GLY A 29 4.22 -7.41 -10.68
CA GLY A 29 5.20 -6.32 -10.67
C GLY A 29 4.58 -4.92 -10.73
N TRP A 30 3.31 -4.77 -10.33
CA TRP A 30 2.61 -3.48 -10.28
C TRP A 30 2.74 -2.78 -8.93
N LEU A 31 3.18 -3.52 -7.91
CA LEU A 31 3.47 -3.02 -6.56
C LEU A 31 4.80 -3.63 -6.12
N ASP A 32 5.81 -2.79 -5.91
CA ASP A 32 7.11 -3.27 -5.42
C ASP A 32 7.04 -3.65 -3.94
N ALA A 33 7.48 -4.86 -3.63
CA ALA A 33 7.42 -5.41 -2.29
C ALA A 33 8.51 -6.46 -2.09
N ARG A 34 9.11 -6.48 -0.90
CA ARG A 34 10.14 -7.44 -0.55
C ARG A 34 9.59 -8.52 0.38
N MET A 35 9.74 -9.78 0.01
CA MET A 35 9.42 -10.89 0.92
C MET A 35 10.45 -10.96 2.05
N ILE A 36 9.99 -10.92 3.30
CA ILE A 36 10.80 -11.08 4.52
C ILE A 36 10.16 -12.17 5.37
N GLY A 37 10.75 -13.36 5.39
CA GLY A 37 10.14 -14.53 6.00
C GLY A 37 8.87 -14.92 5.25
N SER A 38 7.71 -14.77 5.90
CA SER A 38 6.39 -15.12 5.34
C SER A 38 5.50 -13.91 5.03
N ARG A 39 6.04 -12.68 5.10
CA ARG A 39 5.30 -11.46 4.82
C ARG A 39 6.00 -10.62 3.75
N TYR A 40 5.23 -9.80 3.06
CA TYR A 40 5.78 -8.75 2.21
C TYR A 40 5.91 -7.45 3.01
N ASP A 41 7.07 -6.83 2.90
CA ASP A 41 7.35 -5.48 3.38
C ASP A 41 7.38 -4.52 2.17
N ILE A 42 6.63 -3.43 2.28
CA ILE A 42 6.38 -2.44 1.22
C ILE A 42 6.89 -1.09 1.70
N ALA A 43 7.67 -0.39 0.88
CA ALA A 43 8.14 0.95 1.21
C ALA A 43 6.96 1.94 1.22
N PRO A 44 6.88 2.87 2.18
CA PRO A 44 5.78 3.84 2.21
C PRO A 44 5.63 4.66 0.92
N GLY A 45 6.74 5.08 0.30
CA GLY A 45 6.70 5.82 -0.97
C GLY A 45 6.11 5.01 -2.12
N GLU A 46 6.34 3.71 -2.14
CA GLU A 46 5.77 2.78 -3.11
C GLU A 46 4.27 2.57 -2.86
N ALA A 47 3.89 2.36 -1.61
CA ALA A 47 2.49 2.24 -1.19
C ALA A 47 1.64 3.45 -1.65
N ILE A 48 2.17 4.66 -1.50
CA ILE A 48 1.48 5.91 -1.89
C ILE A 48 1.33 5.99 -3.41
N GLN A 49 2.40 5.73 -4.16
CA GLN A 49 2.37 5.78 -5.62
C GLN A 49 1.40 4.75 -6.19
N TRP A 50 1.44 3.54 -5.66
CA TRP A 50 0.54 2.46 -6.03
C TRP A 50 -0.94 2.80 -5.72
N ALA A 51 -1.24 3.32 -4.53
CA ALA A 51 -2.61 3.69 -4.17
C ALA A 51 -3.16 4.80 -5.09
N HIS A 52 -2.34 5.80 -5.41
CA HIS A 52 -2.69 6.85 -6.38
C HIS A 52 -2.93 6.28 -7.78
N TRP A 53 -2.09 5.35 -8.25
CA TRP A 53 -2.28 4.67 -9.52
C TRP A 53 -3.58 3.86 -9.59
N CYS A 54 -3.92 3.13 -8.53
CA CYS A 54 -5.18 2.39 -8.42
C CYS A 54 -6.39 3.33 -8.47
N TRP A 55 -6.34 4.49 -7.80
CA TRP A 55 -7.40 5.49 -7.85
C TRP A 55 -7.59 6.07 -9.26
N MET A 56 -6.51 6.48 -9.93
CA MET A 56 -6.58 7.05 -11.29
C MET A 56 -7.21 6.08 -12.31
N ARG A 57 -7.14 4.77 -12.07
CA ARG A 57 -7.72 3.73 -12.95
C ARG A 57 -9.13 3.31 -12.54
N GLY A 58 -9.73 3.92 -11.52
CA GLY A 58 -11.03 3.52 -10.99
C GLY A 58 -11.00 2.18 -10.24
N GLY A 59 -9.82 1.76 -9.77
CA GLY A 59 -9.64 0.55 -8.97
C GLY A 59 -9.88 0.75 -7.47
N ILE A 60 -10.08 2.01 -7.03
CA ILE A 60 -10.48 2.41 -5.68
C ILE A 60 -11.46 3.58 -5.83
N ASP A 61 -12.55 3.57 -5.06
CA ASP A 61 -13.62 4.57 -5.16
C ASP A 61 -13.31 5.91 -4.44
N MET A 62 -12.17 6.05 -3.73
CA MET A 62 -11.87 7.23 -2.91
C MET A 62 -10.37 7.63 -2.92
N TYR A 63 -10.08 8.94 -2.89
CA TYR A 63 -8.71 9.48 -2.79
C TYR A 63 -8.55 10.70 -1.87
N PRO A 64 -7.47 10.74 -1.05
CA PRO A 64 -6.80 9.54 -0.53
C PRO A 64 -7.82 8.77 0.33
N PRO A 65 -7.77 7.44 0.41
CA PRO A 65 -8.52 6.78 1.48
C PRO A 65 -8.00 7.36 2.80
N GLU A 66 -8.90 7.86 3.66
CA GLU A 66 -8.55 8.56 4.92
C GLU A 66 -7.47 7.80 5.73
N ALA A 67 -7.45 6.46 5.60
CA ALA A 67 -6.51 5.59 6.27
C ALA A 67 -5.08 5.58 5.67
N ALA A 68 -4.88 5.81 4.37
CA ALA A 68 -3.56 6.00 3.77
C ALA A 68 -2.97 7.36 4.16
N GLU A 69 -3.79 8.42 4.17
CA GLU A 69 -3.37 9.74 4.67
C GLU A 69 -3.02 9.69 6.16
N GLY A 70 -3.79 8.93 6.95
CA GLY A 70 -3.50 8.68 8.36
C GLY A 70 -2.14 7.99 8.59
N PHE A 71 -1.79 7.00 7.77
CA PHE A 71 -0.47 6.36 7.85
C PHE A 71 0.67 7.33 7.46
N ILE A 72 0.50 8.10 6.38
CA ILE A 72 1.49 9.08 5.93
C ILE A 72 1.75 10.13 7.02
N LYS A 73 0.69 10.71 7.60
CA LYS A 73 0.81 11.71 8.67
C LYS A 73 1.43 11.17 9.96
N HIS A 74 1.25 9.87 10.25
CA HIS A 74 1.69 9.29 11.51
C HIS A 74 3.09 8.64 11.44
N PHE A 75 3.55 8.23 10.25
CA PHE A 75 4.78 7.43 10.10
C PHE A 75 5.79 7.97 9.08
N CYS A 76 5.44 8.95 8.23
CA CYS A 76 6.30 9.42 7.13
C CYS A 76 6.63 10.92 7.15
N ILE A 77 5.95 11.72 7.97
CA ILE A 77 6.20 13.15 8.19
C ILE A 77 6.78 13.35 9.59
#